data_AF-A0A2E9P424-F1
#
_entry.id   AF-A0A2E9P424-F1
#
_cell.length_a   1.000
_cell.length_b   1.000
_cell.length_c   1.000
_cell.angle_alpha   90.00
_cell.angle_beta   90.00
_cell.angle_gamma   90.00
#
_symmetry.space_group_name_H-M   'P 1'
#
loop_
_entity.id
_entity.type
_entity.pdbx_description
1 polymer ?
#
loop_
_entity_poly.entity_id
_entity_poly.type
_entity_poly.pdbx_seq_one_letter_code
_entity_poly.pdbx_strand_id
1 'polypeptide(L)'
;MKYQLKCLKTGELINDAYTLHHTDNALLRAVYKEPFALRKNAEGVWKYLSWLPVSQANRYVAGTVTYRAVALGEALGLSNLWVTFHGYWPEKGGLCPT
;
A
#
# COMPACT_ATOMS: atom_id res chain seq x y z
N MET A 1 10.82 6.23 14.74
CA MET A 1 10.59 4.93 14.07
C MET A 1 9.26 4.34 14.54
N LYS A 2 8.32 4.04 13.63
CA LYS A 2 6.95 3.60 13.98
C LYS A 2 6.84 2.12 14.35
N TYR A 3 7.79 1.30 13.91
CA TYR A 3 7.87 -0.14 14.18
C TYR A 3 9.32 -0.59 14.35
N GLN A 4 9.49 -1.82 14.84
CA GLN A 4 10.71 -2.62 14.70
C GLN A 4 10.37 -3.92 13.98
N LEU A 5 11.34 -4.57 13.35
CA LEU A 5 11.14 -5.88 12.77
C LEU A 5 11.40 -6.94 13.84
N LYS A 6 10.50 -7.92 13.95
CA LYS A 6 10.70 -9.11 14.76
C LYS A 6 11.04 -10.28 13.84
N CYS A 7 12.20 -10.90 14.06
CA CYS A 7 12.50 -12.19 13.46
C CYS A 7 11.59 -13.25 14.08
N LEU A 8 10.77 -13.94 13.28
CA LEU A 8 9.82 -14.92 13.80
C LEU A 8 10.48 -16.21 14.29
N LYS A 9 11.72 -16.48 13.87
CA LYS A 9 12.50 -17.65 14.29
C LYS A 9 13.24 -17.42 15.60
N THR A 10 13.96 -16.30 15.72
CA THR A 10 14.79 -16.00 16.91
C THR A 10 14.06 -15.18 17.97
N GLY A 11 12.98 -14.49 17.58
CA GLY A 11 12.26 -13.55 18.45
C GLY A 11 12.93 -12.17 18.59
N GLU A 12 14.11 -11.98 18.00
CA GLU A 12 14.90 -10.76 18.08
C GLU A 12 14.18 -9.56 17.45
N LEU A 13 14.34 -8.39 18.07
CA LEU A 13 13.87 -7.10 17.56
C LEU A 13 15.01 -6.36 16.88
N ILE A 14 14.78 -5.97 15.64
CA ILE A 14 15.78 -5.40 14.73
C ILE A 14 15.28 -4.04 14.27
N ASN A 15 16.18 -3.07 14.19
CA ASN A 15 15.89 -1.80 13.52
C ASN A 15 15.91 -2.03 12.02
N ASP A 16 14.80 -1.73 11.35
CA ASP A 16 14.70 -1.78 9.90
C ASP A 16 15.65 -0.76 9.25
N ALA A 17 16.48 -1.27 8.34
CA ALA A 17 17.36 -0.50 7.47
C ALA A 17 17.19 -1.01 6.02
N TYR A 18 15.94 -1.11 5.57
CA TYR A 18 15.56 -1.83 4.34
C TYR A 18 15.89 -3.33 4.44
N THR A 19 15.66 -3.90 5.62
CA THR A 19 16.08 -5.25 5.98
C THR A 19 15.11 -6.28 5.40
N LEU A 20 15.53 -6.97 4.34
CA LEU A 20 14.77 -8.07 3.72
C LEU A 20 15.13 -9.44 4.30
N HIS A 21 16.31 -9.58 4.91
CA HIS A 21 16.83 -10.82 5.47
C HIS A 21 17.61 -10.53 6.76
N HIS A 22 17.58 -11.48 7.71
CA HIS A 22 18.34 -11.42 8.97
C HIS A 22 18.77 -12.81 9.43
N THR A 23 17.87 -13.79 9.40
CA THR A 23 18.15 -15.18 9.76
C THR A 23 17.67 -16.10 8.65
N ASP A 24 18.50 -17.07 8.29
CA ASP A 24 18.14 -18.04 7.25
C ASP A 24 16.87 -18.81 7.57
N ASN A 25 16.01 -18.90 6.55
CA ASN A 25 14.69 -19.53 6.61
C ASN A 25 13.80 -18.92 7.70
N ALA A 26 13.90 -17.61 7.95
CA ALA A 26 13.05 -16.88 8.87
C ALA A 26 12.29 -15.75 8.18
N LEU A 27 11.05 -15.54 8.61
CA LEU A 27 10.25 -14.39 8.21
C LEU A 27 10.46 -13.24 9.20
N LEU A 28 10.39 -12.02 8.68
CA LEU A 28 10.36 -10.79 9.47
C LEU A 28 8.93 -10.28 9.57
N ARG A 29 8.56 -9.78 10.74
CA ARG A 29 7.24 -9.17 10.98
C ARG A 29 7.42 -7.79 11.59
N ALA A 30 6.76 -6.78 11.03
CA ALA A 30 6.70 -5.45 11.67
C ALA A 30 5.92 -5.52 13.00
N VAL A 31 6.53 -5.00 14.06
CA VAL A 31 5.92 -4.79 15.37
C VAL A 31 5.80 -3.29 15.60
N TYR A 32 4.58 -2.79 15.44
CA TYR A 32 4.27 -1.37 15.63
C TYR A 32 4.22 -1.00 17.11
N LYS A 33 4.71 0.20 17.43
CA LYS A 33 4.68 0.72 18.80
C LYS A 33 3.25 1.06 19.26
N GLU A 34 2.46 1.57 18.32
CA GLU A 34 1.08 1.98 18.54
C GLU A 34 0.11 1.01 17.86
N PRO A 35 -1.10 0.81 18.42
CA PRO A 35 -2.13 0.02 17.77
C PRO A 35 -2.59 0.68 16.46
N PHE A 36 -3.20 -0.12 15.59
CA PHE A 36 -3.81 0.39 14.37
C PHE A 36 -4.91 1.41 14.69
N ALA A 37 -4.84 2.56 14.03
CA ALA A 37 -5.88 3.57 14.06
C ALA A 37 -6.21 4.02 12.63
N LEU A 38 -7.43 3.73 12.18
CA LEU A 38 -7.93 4.17 10.88
C LEU A 38 -8.30 5.65 10.92
N ARG A 39 -7.71 6.46 10.05
CA ARG A 39 -8.06 7.87 9.89
C ARG A 39 -9.25 8.01 8.94
N LYS A 40 -10.47 8.01 9.51
CA LYS A 40 -11.73 8.05 8.74
C LYS A 40 -11.84 9.25 7.77
N ASN A 41 -11.26 10.39 8.14
CA ASN A 41 -11.31 11.62 7.35
C ASN A 41 -10.15 11.77 6.34
N ALA A 42 -9.27 10.77 6.24
CA ALA A 42 -8.18 10.78 5.26
C ALA A 42 -8.60 10.04 3.98
N GLU A 43 -7.91 10.33 2.89
CA GLU A 43 -8.18 9.73 1.58
C GLU A 43 -7.17 8.63 1.23
N GLY A 44 -7.59 7.67 0.42
CA GLY A 44 -6.72 6.61 -0.11
C GLY A 44 -5.90 5.89 0.95
N VAL A 45 -4.60 5.73 0.67
CA VAL A 45 -3.64 5.06 1.56
C VAL A 45 -3.43 5.81 2.88
N TRP A 46 -3.69 7.12 2.92
CA TRP A 46 -3.51 7.94 4.12
C TRP A 46 -4.48 7.60 5.25
N LYS A 47 -5.56 6.87 4.96
CA LYS A 47 -6.42 6.23 5.97
C LYS A 47 -5.64 5.34 6.93
N TYR A 48 -4.53 4.76 6.48
CA TYR A 48 -3.70 3.80 7.21
C TYR A 48 -2.42 4.43 7.80
N LEU A 49 -2.34 5.77 7.90
CA LEU A 49 -1.13 6.48 8.29
C LEU A 49 -0.50 6.02 9.61
N SER A 50 -1.29 5.48 10.54
CA SER A 50 -0.79 4.92 11.82
C SER A 50 0.23 3.79 11.61
N TRP A 51 0.10 3.02 10.52
CA TRP A 51 1.01 1.93 10.17
C TRP A 51 2.00 2.28 9.04
N LEU A 52 1.73 3.30 8.22
CA LEU A 52 2.65 3.64 7.12
C LEU A 52 4.01 4.14 7.65
N PRO A 53 5.14 3.68 7.07
CA PRO A 53 6.51 4.04 7.47
C PRO A 53 6.92 5.46 7.03
N VAL A 54 6.03 6.44 7.20
CA VAL A 54 6.23 7.84 6.80
C VAL A 54 6.13 8.76 8.03
N SER A 55 6.79 9.92 7.97
CA SER A 55 6.65 10.95 9.01
C SER A 55 5.27 11.62 8.97
N GLN A 56 4.73 11.87 7.78
CA GLN A 56 3.43 12.52 7.57
C GLN A 56 2.81 12.13 6.22
N ALA A 57 1.50 12.38 6.08
CA ALA A 57 0.83 12.31 4.78
C ALA A 57 1.27 13.49 3.90
N ASN A 58 1.34 13.28 2.58
CA ASN A 58 1.56 14.38 1.65
C ASN A 58 0.23 14.98 1.17
N ARG A 59 0.30 16.12 0.47
CA ARG A 59 -0.86 16.82 -0.10
C ARG A 59 -1.24 16.35 -1.50
N TYR A 60 -0.49 15.42 -2.07
CA TYR A 60 -0.70 14.98 -3.44
C TYR A 60 -1.85 13.98 -3.47
N VAL A 61 -2.89 14.33 -4.21
CA VAL A 61 -3.98 13.41 -4.52
C VAL A 61 -3.63 12.74 -5.84
N ALA A 62 -3.04 11.54 -5.76
CA ALA A 62 -2.89 10.66 -6.92
C ALA A 62 -4.17 9.85 -7.07
N GLY A 63 -4.90 10.09 -8.15
CA GLY A 63 -6.18 9.45 -8.44
C GLY A 63 -5.94 8.13 -9.18
N THR A 64 -5.77 7.04 -8.43
CA THR A 64 -5.88 5.70 -9.03
C THR A 64 -7.35 5.44 -9.37
N VAL A 65 -7.62 4.98 -10.60
CA VAL A 65 -8.98 4.67 -11.04
C VAL A 65 -9.10 3.19 -11.29
N THR A 66 -10.07 2.56 -10.64
CA THR A 66 -10.45 1.17 -10.92
C THR A 66 -11.77 1.18 -11.69
N TYR A 67 -11.78 0.59 -12.88
CA TYR A 67 -12.97 0.52 -13.73
C TYR A 67 -13.13 -0.88 -14.31
N ARG A 68 -14.38 -1.24 -14.64
CA ARG A 68 -14.70 -2.49 -15.31
C ARG A 68 -14.36 -2.38 -16.80
N ALA A 69 -13.45 -3.22 -17.27
CA ALA A 69 -12.94 -3.16 -18.64
C ALA A 69 -13.79 -4.02 -19.58
N VAL A 70 -14.99 -3.53 -19.92
CA VAL A 70 -16.00 -4.30 -20.67
C VAL A 70 -15.48 -4.80 -22.03
N ALA A 71 -15.02 -3.91 -22.91
CA ALA A 71 -14.57 -4.28 -24.25
C ALA A 71 -13.38 -5.25 -24.24
N LEU A 72 -12.43 -5.05 -23.33
CA LEU A 72 -11.30 -5.96 -23.16
C LEU A 72 -11.75 -7.31 -22.57
N GLY A 73 -12.69 -7.29 -21.63
CA GLY A 73 -13.29 -8.48 -21.05
C GLY A 73 -13.99 -9.32 -22.12
N GLU A 74 -14.80 -8.71 -22.99
CA GLU A 74 -15.47 -9.37 -24.10
C GLU A 74 -14.48 -10.03 -25.07
N ALA A 75 -13.43 -9.30 -25.46
CA ALA A 75 -12.38 -9.82 -26.34
C ALA A 75 -11.61 -11.02 -25.74
N LEU A 76 -11.53 -11.10 -24.41
CA LEU A 76 -10.84 -12.16 -23.67
C LEU A 76 -11.78 -13.27 -23.15
N GLY A 77 -13.09 -13.16 -23.35
CA GLY A 77 -14.08 -14.09 -22.76
C GLY A 77 -14.21 -13.96 -21.23
N LEU A 78 -13.82 -12.81 -20.66
CA LEU A 78 -13.85 -12.54 -19.23
C LEU A 78 -15.05 -11.65 -18.87
N SER A 79 -16.04 -12.22 -18.18
CA SER A 79 -17.26 -11.49 -17.77
C SER A 79 -17.04 -10.50 -16.62
N ASN A 80 -15.95 -10.61 -15.86
CA ASN A 80 -15.68 -9.78 -14.69
C ASN A 80 -14.24 -9.23 -14.66
N LEU A 81 -13.79 -8.65 -15.77
CA LEU A 81 -12.47 -8.01 -15.85
C LEU A 81 -12.50 -6.58 -15.31
N TRP A 82 -11.58 -6.28 -14.39
CA TRP A 82 -11.36 -4.94 -13.82
C TRP A 82 -9.92 -4.50 -14.06
N VAL A 83 -9.74 -3.22 -14.36
CA VAL A 83 -8.43 -2.60 -14.54
C VAL A 83 -8.26 -1.51 -13.50
N THR A 84 -7.13 -1.54 -12.79
CA THR A 84 -6.67 -0.45 -11.93
C THR A 84 -5.61 0.32 -12.69
N PHE A 85 -5.92 1.57 -13.02
CA PHE A 85 -5.08 2.46 -13.80
C PHE A 85 -4.44 3.53 -12.92
N HIS A 86 -3.11 3.62 -12.98
CA HIS A 86 -2.29 4.54 -12.18
C HIS A 86 -1.69 5.69 -13.02
N GLY A 87 -2.18 5.89 -14.25
CA GLY A 87 -1.69 6.94 -15.15
C GLY A 87 -2.57 8.19 -15.17
N TYR A 88 -2.22 9.13 -16.06
CA TYR A 88 -3.02 10.33 -16.33
C TYR A 88 -4.14 10.01 -17.32
N TRP A 89 -5.39 10.10 -16.86
CA TRP A 89 -6.61 9.96 -17.66
C TRP A 89 -7.75 10.82 -17.06
N PRO A 90 -7.70 12.15 -17.23
CA PRO A 90 -8.61 13.09 -16.57
C PRO A 90 -10.09 12.83 -16.85
N GLU A 91 -10.43 12.43 -18.07
CA GLU A 91 -11.80 12.12 -18.50
C GLU A 91 -12.41 10.94 -17.73
N LYS A 92 -11.56 10.11 -17.10
CA LYS A 92 -11.94 9.01 -16.20
C LYS A 92 -11.57 9.26 -14.73
N GLY A 93 -11.09 10.46 -14.39
CA GLY A 93 -10.66 10.81 -13.04
C GLY A 93 -9.26 10.32 -12.65
N GLY A 94 -8.47 9.82 -13.62
CA GLY A 94 -7.08 9.42 -13.41
C GLY A 94 -6.18 10.65 -13.34
N LEU A 95 -5.76 11.03 -12.14
CA LEU A 95 -4.87 12.18 -11.93
C LEU A 95 -3.50 11.69 -11.46
N CYS A 96 -2.46 12.01 -12.22
CA CYS A 96 -1.07 11.72 -11.91
C CYS A 96 -0.26 13.03 -12.02
N PRO A 97 -0.33 13.92 -11.01
CA PRO A 97 0.46 15.14 -11.02
C PRO A 97 1.95 14.80 -10.92
N THR A 98 2.73 15.23 -11.91
CA THR A 98 4.20 15.11 -11.97
C THR A 98 4.88 16.39 -11.51
#